data_AF-A0A916WJA3-F1
#
_entry.id   AF-A0A916WJA3-F1
#
_cell.length_a   1.000
_cell.length_b   1.000
_cell.length_c   1.000
_cell.angle_alpha   90.00
_cell.angle_beta   90.00
_cell.angle_gamma   90.00
#
_symmetry.space_group_name_H-M   'P 1'
#
loop_
_entity.id
_entity.type
_entity.pdbx_description
1 polymer ?
#
loop_
_entity_poly.entity_id
_entity_poly.type
_entity_poly.pdbx_seq_one_letter_code
_entity_poly.pdbx_strand_id
1 'polypeptide(L)'
;MTQLPQGWVTLRSTSTRRLLWSAPPPGRLSLGFLVVILGLQFVIRAVLSWVFDTNGWPGVIVLLVALALAIISVYLFRSPGSEWARLNFDESLVRDGRVKTPFDQITDATFMTMQHRGHIDSYLGFGASVEKSTYVRVKSPHLPELDEASRELVAEVLRRSPIRIPEPVADKYDPTGKFGWMDHPNSLSKDEAIEFVLHTPESGEPVRAPERPKSIRVDED
;
A
#
# COMPACT_ATOMS: atom_id res chain seq x y z
N MET A 1 19.75 -18.57 -16.48
CA MET A 1 18.28 -18.74 -16.45
C MET A 1 17.91 -19.15 -15.04
N THR A 2 17.42 -18.20 -14.23
CA THR A 2 16.98 -18.48 -12.85
C THR A 2 15.71 -19.32 -12.92
N GLN A 3 15.68 -20.47 -12.25
CA GLN A 3 14.50 -21.34 -12.21
C GLN A 3 13.39 -20.61 -11.44
N LEU A 4 12.23 -20.43 -12.08
CA LEU A 4 11.11 -19.74 -11.44
C LEU A 4 10.50 -20.63 -10.35
N PRO A 5 10.12 -20.03 -9.21
CA PRO A 5 9.54 -20.79 -8.12
C PRO A 5 8.13 -21.25 -8.47
N GLN A 6 7.79 -22.45 -8.03
CA GLN A 6 6.45 -23.03 -8.18
C GLN A 6 5.54 -22.59 -7.03
N GLY A 7 4.28 -22.29 -7.35
CA GLY A 7 3.26 -21.87 -6.40
C GLY A 7 3.43 -20.45 -5.86
N TRP A 8 2.77 -20.18 -4.72
CA TRP A 8 2.74 -18.86 -4.11
C TRP A 8 4.05 -18.53 -3.39
N VAL A 9 4.81 -17.58 -3.93
CA VAL A 9 5.98 -16.99 -3.29
C VAL A 9 5.61 -15.68 -2.64
N THR A 10 6.06 -15.48 -1.41
CA THR A 10 5.83 -14.24 -0.69
C THR A 10 6.99 -13.30 -0.99
N LEU A 11 6.72 -12.07 -1.46
CA LEU A 11 7.77 -11.06 -1.57
C LEU A 11 8.25 -10.74 -0.16
N ARG A 12 9.45 -11.19 0.16
CA ARG A 12 10.00 -11.12 1.51
C ARG A 12 10.57 -9.73 1.73
N SER A 13 9.70 -8.73 1.90
CA SER A 13 10.12 -7.49 2.56
C SER A 13 10.35 -7.82 4.03
N THR A 14 11.61 -8.00 4.41
CA THR A 14 11.97 -8.15 5.82
C THR A 14 11.51 -6.88 6.58
N SER A 15 10.89 -7.08 7.74
CA SER A 15 10.21 -6.08 8.59
C SER A 15 8.82 -5.61 8.15
N THR A 16 7.83 -6.32 8.67
CA THR A 16 6.57 -5.70 9.12
C THR A 16 6.44 -5.85 10.63
N ARG A 17 7.35 -5.25 11.40
CA ARG A 17 7.03 -4.92 12.79
C ARG A 17 6.27 -3.59 12.83
N ARG A 18 4.96 -3.70 13.13
CA ARG A 18 4.08 -2.66 13.68
C ARG A 18 3.81 -1.43 12.79
N LEU A 19 2.86 -1.61 11.86
CA LEU A 19 1.91 -0.54 11.48
C LEU A 19 0.76 -0.35 12.51
N LEU A 20 0.79 -1.08 13.64
CA LEU A 20 -0.30 -1.13 14.62
C LEU A 20 -0.29 0.00 15.69
N TRP A 21 0.59 1.00 15.57
CA TRP A 21 0.69 2.11 16.54
C TRP A 21 0.71 3.50 15.91
N SER A 22 0.27 3.67 14.66
CA SER A 22 -0.28 4.97 14.31
C SER A 22 -1.63 5.05 15.03
N ALA A 23 -1.65 5.79 16.14
CA ALA A 23 -2.89 6.41 16.59
C ALA A 23 -3.63 6.94 15.35
N PRO A 24 -4.95 6.74 15.23
CA PRO A 24 -5.71 7.31 14.12
C PRO A 24 -5.28 8.78 13.99
N PRO A 25 -4.95 9.27 12.79
CA PRO A 25 -4.43 10.62 12.62
C PRO A 25 -5.37 11.58 13.37
N PRO A 26 -4.84 12.49 14.20
CA PRO A 26 -5.67 13.43 14.95
C PRO A 26 -6.54 14.19 13.95
N GLY A 27 -7.85 13.91 13.95
CA GLY A 27 -8.81 14.45 12.98
C GLY A 27 -9.60 13.42 12.15
N ARG A 28 -9.24 12.14 12.14
CA ARG A 28 -10.08 11.05 11.58
C ARG A 28 -10.41 10.02 12.65
N LEU A 29 -11.22 10.42 13.62
CA LEU A 29 -11.99 9.44 14.39
C LEU A 29 -12.95 8.82 13.38
N SER A 30 -12.63 7.60 12.90
CA SER A 30 -13.58 6.88 12.05
C SER A 30 -14.90 6.76 12.83
N LEU A 31 -16.03 6.87 12.14
CA LEU A 31 -17.35 6.82 12.77
C LEU A 31 -17.49 5.59 13.69
N GLY A 32 -16.86 4.48 13.31
CA GLY A 32 -16.75 3.28 14.15
C GLY A 32 -16.00 3.48 15.48
N PHE A 33 -14.88 4.21 15.49
CA PHE A 33 -14.15 4.51 16.72
C PHE A 33 -14.95 5.44 17.66
N LEU A 34 -15.70 6.38 17.09
CA LEU A 34 -16.58 7.28 17.85
C LEU A 34 -17.77 6.51 18.45
N VAL A 35 -18.37 5.58 17.70
CA VAL A 35 -19.40 4.65 18.20
C VAL A 35 -18.88 3.78 19.33
N VAL A 36 -17.63 3.29 19.26
CA VAL A 36 -17.01 2.52 20.34
C VAL A 36 -16.81 3.37 21.60
N ILE A 37 -16.30 4.60 21.48
CA ILE A 37 -16.11 5.50 22.63
C ILE A 37 -17.45 5.87 23.27
N LEU A 38 -18.46 6.22 22.47
CA LEU A 38 -19.80 6.56 22.98
C LEU A 38 -20.48 5.35 23.64
N GLY A 39 -20.36 4.17 23.02
CA GLY A 39 -20.85 2.92 23.59
C GLY A 39 -20.17 2.60 24.93
N LEU A 40 -18.85 2.78 25.01
CA LEU A 40 -18.10 2.57 26.25
C LEU A 40 -18.53 3.57 27.34
N GLN A 41 -18.71 4.85 27.02
CA GLN A 41 -19.19 5.83 27.99
C GLN A 41 -20.61 5.53 28.47
N PHE A 42 -21.49 5.07 27.57
CA PHE A 42 -22.84 4.65 27.93
C PHE A 42 -22.81 3.47 28.91
N VAL A 43 -22.01 2.44 28.62
CA VAL A 43 -21.85 1.28 29.51
C VAL A 43 -21.27 1.68 30.85
N ILE A 44 -20.21 2.51 30.88
CA ILE A 44 -19.60 2.98 32.12
C ILE A 44 -20.62 3.76 32.97
N ARG A 45 -21.41 4.65 32.36
CA ARG A 45 -22.45 5.41 33.07
C ARG A 45 -23.57 4.51 33.58
N ALA A 46 -24.04 3.55 32.78
CA ALA A 46 -25.08 2.61 33.17
C ALA A 46 -24.62 1.70 34.32
N VAL A 47 -23.37 1.22 34.27
CA VAL A 47 -22.76 0.42 35.33
C VAL A 47 -22.56 1.26 36.60
N LEU A 48 -22.05 2.49 36.49
CA LEU A 48 -21.91 3.38 37.65
C LEU A 48 -23.27 3.67 38.31
N SER A 49 -24.32 3.97 37.53
CA SER A 49 -25.65 4.21 38.11
C SER A 49 -26.25 2.97 38.78
N TRP A 50 -25.90 1.77 38.31
CA TRP A 50 -26.42 0.50 38.84
C TRP A 50 -25.59 -0.08 40.00
N VAL A 51 -24.28 0.17 40.04
CA VAL A 51 -23.39 -0.27 41.15
C VAL A 51 -23.76 0.41 42.46
N PHE A 52 -24.34 1.61 42.40
CA PHE A 52 -24.89 2.28 43.58
C PHE A 52 -26.26 1.74 44.01
N ASP A 53 -26.86 0.78 43.30
CA ASP A 53 -28.18 0.21 43.60
C ASP A 53 -28.09 -1.30 43.91
N THR A 54 -27.57 -1.59 45.11
CA THR A 54 -27.62 -2.79 45.98
C THR A 54 -27.60 -4.24 45.44
N ASN A 55 -27.60 -4.52 44.13
CA ASN A 55 -27.58 -5.89 43.61
C ASN A 55 -26.64 -5.99 42.40
N GLY A 56 -25.33 -6.03 42.66
CA GLY A 56 -24.28 -5.78 41.65
C GLY A 56 -24.02 -6.90 40.62
N TRP A 57 -24.64 -8.07 40.73
CA TRP A 57 -24.38 -9.20 39.83
C TRP A 57 -24.80 -8.98 38.35
N PRO A 58 -25.88 -8.24 38.02
CA PRO A 58 -26.22 -7.92 36.63
C PRO A 58 -25.19 -6.97 35.99
N GLY A 59 -24.56 -6.09 36.80
CA GLY A 59 -23.50 -5.18 36.34
C GLY A 59 -22.26 -5.92 35.84
N VAL A 60 -21.93 -7.04 36.46
CA VAL A 60 -20.81 -7.92 36.03
C VAL A 60 -21.10 -8.52 34.65
N ILE A 61 -22.34 -8.96 34.39
CA ILE A 61 -22.73 -9.52 33.08
C ILE A 61 -22.62 -8.47 31.99
N VAL A 62 -23.12 -7.25 32.23
CA VAL A 62 -23.04 -6.14 31.27
C VAL A 62 -21.59 -5.77 30.97
N LEU A 63 -20.72 -5.71 31.98
CA LEU A 63 -19.30 -5.45 31.81
C LEU A 63 -18.62 -6.51 30.95
N LEU A 64 -18.91 -7.80 31.20
CA LEU A 64 -18.35 -8.91 30.43
C LEU A 64 -18.81 -8.89 28.97
N VAL A 65 -20.10 -8.58 28.71
CA VAL A 65 -20.63 -8.43 27.35
C VAL A 65 -19.96 -7.27 26.62
N ALA A 66 -19.81 -6.11 27.28
CA ALA A 66 -19.13 -4.96 26.70
C ALA A 66 -17.66 -5.25 26.40
N LEU A 67 -16.96 -5.97 27.29
CA LEU A 67 -15.59 -6.38 27.08
C LEU A 67 -15.47 -7.37 25.91
N ALA A 68 -16.37 -8.35 25.81
CA ALA A 68 -16.40 -9.29 24.70
C ALA A 68 -16.63 -8.59 23.35
N LEU A 69 -17.59 -7.65 23.30
CA LEU A 69 -17.84 -6.84 22.10
C LEU A 69 -16.64 -5.97 21.73
N ALA A 70 -15.95 -5.38 22.71
CA ALA A 70 -14.72 -4.63 22.46
C ALA A 70 -13.61 -5.52 21.89
N ILE A 71 -13.43 -6.74 22.42
CA ILE A 71 -12.46 -7.71 21.91
C ILE A 71 -12.81 -8.15 20.49
N ILE A 72 -14.08 -8.47 20.22
CA ILE A 72 -14.56 -8.85 18.88
C ILE A 72 -14.37 -7.69 17.90
N SER A 73 -14.71 -6.46 18.31
CA SER A 73 -14.50 -5.26 17.50
C SER A 73 -13.01 -5.09 17.18
N VAL A 74 -12.13 -5.15 18.18
CA VAL A 74 -10.67 -5.11 17.95
C VAL A 74 -10.22 -6.25 17.03
N TYR A 75 -10.77 -7.46 17.16
CA TYR A 75 -10.42 -8.59 16.31
C TYR A 75 -10.89 -8.41 14.85
N LEU A 76 -12.10 -7.89 14.64
CA LEU A 76 -12.66 -7.63 13.31
C LEU A 76 -12.04 -6.39 12.63
N PHE A 77 -11.75 -5.34 13.41
CA PHE A 77 -11.08 -4.12 12.93
C PHE A 77 -9.57 -4.23 12.91
N ARG A 78 -9.00 -5.30 13.49
CA ARG A 78 -7.65 -5.76 13.16
C ARG A 78 -7.73 -6.35 11.76
N SER A 79 -7.82 -5.45 10.78
CA SER A 79 -7.57 -5.75 9.38
C SER A 79 -6.34 -6.64 9.37
N PRO A 80 -6.42 -7.89 8.85
CA PRO A 80 -5.24 -8.72 8.69
C PRO A 80 -4.27 -7.87 7.89
N GLY A 81 -3.24 -7.36 8.59
CA GLY A 81 -2.38 -6.32 8.06
C GLY A 81 -1.90 -6.78 6.70
N SER A 82 -2.16 -5.97 5.67
CA SER A 82 -1.82 -6.19 4.25
C SER A 82 -0.98 -7.45 4.07
N GLU A 83 -1.63 -8.60 3.85
CA GLU A 83 -0.91 -9.84 3.63
C GLU A 83 0.04 -9.57 2.47
N TRP A 84 1.33 -9.74 2.73
CA TRP A 84 2.41 -9.40 1.81
C TRP A 84 2.08 -9.77 0.37
N ALA A 85 2.46 -8.92 -0.58
CA ALA A 85 2.33 -9.21 -2.00
C ALA A 85 2.91 -10.60 -2.29
N ARG A 86 2.06 -11.52 -2.77
CA ARG A 86 2.45 -12.88 -3.16
C ARG A 86 2.39 -13.00 -4.67
N LEU A 87 3.35 -13.69 -5.23
CA LEU A 87 3.47 -13.95 -6.66
C LEU A 87 3.24 -15.44 -6.90
N ASN A 88 2.46 -15.77 -7.92
CA ASN A 88 2.33 -17.13 -8.43
C ASN A 88 2.64 -17.09 -9.93
N PHE A 89 3.78 -17.68 -10.32
CA PHE A 89 4.24 -17.68 -11.72
C PHE A 89 3.58 -18.78 -12.56
N ASP A 90 3.04 -19.82 -11.93
CA ASP A 90 2.32 -20.90 -12.62
C ASP A 90 0.97 -20.39 -13.13
N GLU A 91 0.27 -19.63 -12.29
CA GLU A 91 -1.03 -19.01 -12.62
C GLU A 91 -0.88 -17.59 -13.19
N SER A 92 0.34 -17.02 -13.18
CA SER A 92 0.61 -15.62 -13.54
C SER A 92 -0.26 -14.61 -12.78
N LEU A 93 -0.33 -14.78 -11.45
CA LEU A 93 -1.13 -13.95 -10.55
C LEU A 93 -0.27 -13.24 -9.50
N VAL A 94 -0.57 -11.96 -9.27
CA VAL A 94 -0.15 -11.22 -8.08
C VAL A 94 -1.30 -11.22 -7.09
N ARG A 95 -1.01 -11.37 -5.80
CA ARG A 95 -1.99 -11.22 -4.73
C ARG A 95 -1.51 -10.20 -3.72
N ASP A 96 -2.29 -9.14 -3.52
CA ASP A 96 -2.10 -8.18 -2.44
C ASP A 96 -3.30 -8.26 -1.48
N GLY A 97 -3.08 -8.77 -0.27
CA GLY A 97 -4.17 -9.05 0.66
C GLY A 97 -5.20 -10.03 0.07
N ARG A 98 -6.40 -9.52 -0.22
CA ARG A 98 -7.53 -10.28 -0.77
C ARG A 98 -7.69 -10.14 -2.29
N VAL A 99 -7.00 -9.17 -2.90
CA VAL A 99 -7.12 -8.89 -4.33
C VAL A 99 -6.13 -9.77 -5.08
N LYS A 100 -6.60 -10.44 -6.13
CA LYS A 100 -5.77 -11.20 -7.07
C LYS A 100 -5.79 -10.48 -8.42
N THR A 101 -4.61 -10.13 -8.92
CA THR A 101 -4.43 -9.40 -10.17
C THR A 101 -3.58 -10.25 -11.11
N PRO A 102 -4.13 -10.69 -12.25
CA PRO A 102 -3.36 -11.31 -13.32
C PRO A 102 -2.25 -10.42 -13.87
N PHE A 103 -1.11 -10.99 -14.26
CA PHE A 103 0.03 -10.23 -14.79
C PHE A 103 -0.33 -9.45 -16.06
N ASP A 104 -1.19 -10.02 -16.91
CA ASP A 104 -1.69 -9.38 -18.13
C ASP A 104 -2.62 -8.18 -17.87
N GLN A 105 -3.10 -8.02 -16.63
CA GLN A 105 -3.92 -6.87 -16.21
C GLN A 105 -3.10 -5.77 -15.54
N ILE A 106 -1.79 -5.98 -15.35
CA ILE A 106 -0.88 -4.96 -14.82
C ILE A 106 -0.45 -4.06 -15.98
N THR A 107 -1.12 -2.92 -16.11
CA THR A 107 -0.96 -1.99 -17.24
C THR A 107 -0.19 -0.72 -16.89
N ASP A 108 -0.13 -0.36 -15.60
CA ASP A 108 0.56 0.84 -15.12
C ASP A 108 1.59 0.50 -14.04
N ALA A 109 2.67 1.27 -14.00
CA ALA A 109 3.70 1.24 -12.99
C ALA A 109 4.01 2.67 -12.56
N THR A 110 4.20 2.90 -11.27
CA THR A 110 4.39 4.25 -10.72
C THR A 110 5.36 4.24 -9.56
N PHE A 111 6.26 5.20 -9.57
CA PHE A 111 7.14 5.51 -8.47
C PHE A 111 6.42 6.38 -7.42
N MET A 112 6.49 6.01 -6.14
CA MET A 112 5.91 6.81 -5.06
C MET A 112 6.91 6.95 -3.93
N THR A 113 7.03 8.17 -3.42
CA THR A 113 7.73 8.44 -2.17
C THR A 113 6.70 8.72 -1.09
N MET A 114 6.88 8.12 0.09
CA MET A 114 6.06 8.41 1.25
C MET A 114 6.96 8.80 2.42
N GLN A 115 6.64 9.93 3.05
CA GLN A 115 7.32 10.33 4.26
C GLN A 115 6.72 9.60 5.46
N HIS A 116 7.52 8.79 6.14
CA HIS A 116 7.14 8.08 7.35
C HIS A 116 8.12 8.41 8.48
N ARG A 117 7.61 8.98 9.58
CA ARG A 117 8.40 9.30 10.80
C ARG A 117 9.67 10.12 10.53
N GLY A 118 9.60 11.09 9.61
CA GLY A 118 10.75 11.93 9.26
C GLY A 118 11.70 11.30 8.23
N HIS A 119 11.36 10.13 7.69
CA HIS A 119 12.14 9.43 6.67
C HIS A 119 11.35 9.31 5.36
N ILE A 120 12.03 9.27 4.24
CA ILE A 120 11.40 9.10 2.92
C ILE A 120 11.61 7.65 2.48
N ASP A 121 10.51 6.91 2.39
CA ASP A 121 10.47 5.57 1.83
C ASP A 121 10.08 5.66 0.35
N SER A 122 10.64 4.78 -0.48
CA SER A 122 10.32 4.67 -1.91
C SER A 122 9.61 3.36 -2.22
N TYR A 123 8.54 3.45 -2.99
CA TYR A 123 7.68 2.35 -3.38
C TYR A 123 7.51 2.34 -4.90
N LEU A 124 7.44 1.14 -5.46
CA LEU A 124 6.92 0.88 -6.78
C LEU A 124 5.48 0.37 -6.64
N GLY A 125 4.52 1.15 -7.11
CA GLY A 125 3.13 0.71 -7.28
C GLY A 125 2.93 0.19 -8.69
N PHE A 126 2.27 -0.95 -8.86
CA PHE A 126 1.86 -1.46 -10.16
C PHE A 126 0.47 -2.11 -10.07
N GLY A 127 -0.28 -2.07 -11.16
CA GLY A 127 -1.63 -2.62 -11.22
C GLY A 127 -2.39 -2.18 -12.46
N ALA A 128 -3.72 -2.25 -12.38
CA ALA A 128 -4.62 -1.74 -13.41
C ALA A 128 -4.82 -0.22 -13.24
N SER A 129 -4.96 0.51 -14.35
CA SER A 129 -4.85 1.99 -14.43
C SER A 129 -5.70 2.82 -13.44
N VAL A 130 -6.78 2.27 -12.89
CA VAL A 130 -7.70 3.00 -11.99
C VAL A 130 -7.50 2.62 -10.51
N GLU A 131 -7.03 1.41 -10.24
CA GLU A 131 -6.76 0.92 -8.89
C GLU A 131 -5.43 0.16 -8.90
N LYS A 132 -4.36 0.85 -8.46
CA LYS A 132 -3.07 0.22 -8.21
C LYS A 132 -3.25 -0.83 -7.12
N SER A 133 -3.11 -2.07 -7.53
CA SER A 133 -3.46 -3.22 -6.70
C SER A 133 -2.28 -3.78 -5.94
N THR A 134 -1.04 -3.33 -6.20
CA THR A 134 0.13 -3.82 -5.48
C THR A 134 1.18 -2.74 -5.30
N TYR A 135 1.66 -2.59 -4.08
CA TYR A 135 2.78 -1.72 -3.74
C TYR A 135 3.94 -2.54 -3.20
N VAL A 136 5.07 -2.43 -3.87
CA VAL A 136 6.31 -3.06 -3.48
C VAL A 136 7.25 -1.99 -2.97
N ARG A 137 7.69 -2.11 -1.71
CA ARG A 137 8.68 -1.19 -1.15
C ARG A 137 10.04 -1.49 -1.75
N VAL A 138 10.63 -0.50 -2.39
CA VAL A 138 11.94 -0.63 -3.04
C VAL A 138 13.05 -0.12 -2.13
N LYS A 139 12.81 0.99 -1.39
CA LYS A 139 13.80 1.56 -0.47
C LYS A 139 13.19 2.07 0.83
N SER A 140 13.89 1.86 1.95
CA SER A 140 13.62 2.53 3.21
C SER A 140 14.91 2.66 4.03
N PRO A 141 15.17 3.80 4.68
CA PRO A 141 16.36 3.96 5.51
C PRO A 141 16.34 3.12 6.80
N HIS A 142 15.18 2.58 7.21
CA HIS A 142 15.04 1.85 8.49
C HIS A 142 14.39 0.48 8.37
N LEU A 143 13.94 0.11 7.17
CA LEU A 143 13.30 -1.16 6.91
C LEU A 143 14.13 -1.91 5.88
N PRO A 144 14.34 -3.23 6.08
CA PRO A 144 15.01 -4.08 5.12
C PRO A 144 14.42 -3.94 3.72
N GLU A 145 15.31 -3.73 2.76
CA GLU A 145 15.00 -3.67 1.33
C GLU A 145 14.64 -5.07 0.81
N LEU A 146 14.16 -5.13 -0.44
CA LEU A 146 13.96 -6.40 -1.13
C LEU A 146 15.31 -7.09 -1.31
N ASP A 147 15.38 -8.37 -0.95
CA ASP A 147 16.52 -9.20 -1.31
C ASP A 147 16.62 -9.33 -2.85
N GLU A 148 17.82 -9.67 -3.33
CA GLU A 148 18.10 -9.78 -4.77
C GLU A 148 17.11 -10.75 -5.46
N ALA A 149 16.82 -11.88 -4.81
CA ALA A 149 15.86 -12.85 -5.32
C ALA A 149 14.46 -12.24 -5.47
N SER A 150 13.95 -11.50 -4.49
CA SER A 150 12.65 -10.83 -4.60
C SER A 150 12.67 -9.74 -5.67
N ARG A 151 13.79 -9.01 -5.84
CA ARG A 151 13.94 -8.02 -6.93
C ARG A 151 13.86 -8.68 -8.30
N GLU A 152 14.56 -9.81 -8.51
CA GLU A 152 14.47 -10.58 -9.75
C GLU A 152 13.05 -11.08 -10.03
N LEU A 153 12.33 -11.56 -9.00
CA LEU A 153 10.95 -12.02 -9.15
C LEU A 153 10.01 -10.88 -9.54
N VAL A 154 10.12 -9.72 -8.90
CA VAL A 154 9.32 -8.54 -9.26
C VAL A 154 9.66 -8.08 -10.68
N ALA A 155 10.94 -8.03 -11.04
CA ALA A 155 11.36 -7.69 -12.40
C ALA A 155 10.76 -8.64 -13.44
N GLU A 156 10.69 -9.95 -13.14
CA GLU A 156 10.07 -10.93 -14.03
C GLU A 156 8.55 -10.72 -14.17
N VAL A 157 7.84 -10.34 -13.10
CA VAL A 157 6.43 -9.94 -13.18
C VAL A 157 6.27 -8.75 -14.11
N LEU A 158 7.08 -7.71 -13.95
CA LEU A 158 7.03 -6.49 -14.78
C LEU A 158 7.32 -6.80 -16.25
N ARG A 159 8.27 -7.71 -16.55
CA ARG A 159 8.56 -8.16 -17.93
C ARG A 159 7.33 -8.80 -18.58
N ARG A 160 6.61 -9.65 -17.85
CA ARG A 160 5.40 -10.37 -18.32
C ARG A 160 4.15 -9.50 -18.37
N SER A 161 4.16 -8.35 -17.70
CA SER A 161 3.03 -7.43 -17.62
C SER A 161 2.98 -6.48 -18.81
N PRO A 162 1.83 -6.11 -19.40
CA PRO A 162 1.75 -5.17 -20.52
C PRO A 162 1.81 -3.71 -20.06
N ILE A 163 2.82 -3.37 -19.24
CA ILE A 163 2.99 -2.03 -18.68
C ILE A 163 3.29 -1.03 -19.79
N ARG A 164 2.53 0.06 -19.80
CA ARG A 164 2.72 1.21 -20.69
C ARG A 164 2.49 2.48 -19.88
N ILE A 165 3.16 3.56 -20.27
CA ILE A 165 2.85 4.88 -19.72
C ILE A 165 1.40 5.21 -20.15
N PRO A 166 0.52 5.64 -19.22
CA PRO A 166 -0.83 6.05 -19.57
C PRO A 166 -0.80 7.09 -20.69
N GLU A 167 -1.63 6.90 -21.71
CA GLU A 167 -1.73 7.88 -22.79
C GLU A 167 -2.29 9.20 -22.24
N PRO A 168 -1.77 10.35 -22.71
CA PRO A 168 -2.36 11.65 -22.41
C PRO A 168 -3.87 11.61 -22.68
N VAL A 169 -4.67 12.02 -21.72
CA VAL A 169 -6.08 12.25 -22.01
C VAL A 169 -6.14 13.48 -22.91
N ALA A 170 -6.62 13.32 -24.14
CA ALA A 170 -6.83 14.43 -25.05
C ALA A 170 -7.88 15.38 -24.44
N ASP A 171 -7.43 16.44 -23.78
CA ASP A 171 -8.28 17.47 -23.22
C ASP A 171 -8.55 18.56 -24.26
N LYS A 172 -9.65 19.28 -24.11
CA LYS A 172 -10.02 20.44 -24.92
C LYS A 172 -8.90 21.49 -24.99
N TYR A 173 -8.08 21.58 -23.96
CA TYR A 173 -6.96 22.54 -23.85
C TYR A 173 -5.59 21.96 -24.20
N ASP A 174 -5.49 20.63 -24.38
CA ASP A 174 -4.31 19.95 -24.91
C ASP A 174 -4.72 18.83 -25.88
N PRO A 175 -5.20 19.20 -27.08
CA PRO A 175 -5.63 18.23 -28.09
C PRO A 175 -4.48 17.36 -28.62
N THR A 176 -3.23 17.76 -28.35
CA THR A 176 -2.02 17.06 -28.78
C THR A 176 -1.45 16.12 -27.73
N GLY A 177 -1.97 16.16 -26.49
CA GLY A 177 -1.42 15.41 -25.37
C GLY A 177 0.02 15.79 -25.01
N LYS A 178 0.50 16.96 -25.45
CA LYS A 178 1.89 17.42 -25.27
C LYS A 178 2.27 17.55 -23.80
N PHE A 179 1.28 17.75 -22.93
CA PHE A 179 1.42 17.87 -21.49
C PHE A 179 0.95 16.63 -20.72
N GLY A 180 0.56 15.53 -21.38
CA GLY A 180 0.08 14.33 -20.68
C GLY A 180 1.11 13.67 -19.75
N TRP A 181 2.40 13.97 -19.92
CA TRP A 181 3.44 13.57 -18.98
C TRP A 181 3.33 14.32 -17.63
N MET A 182 2.76 15.52 -17.61
CA MET A 182 2.46 16.28 -16.38
C MET A 182 1.29 15.66 -15.60
N ASP A 183 0.37 14.96 -16.28
CA ASP A 183 -0.74 14.25 -15.63
C ASP A 183 -0.27 12.99 -14.91
N HIS A 184 0.81 12.38 -15.41
CA HIS A 184 1.41 11.16 -14.88
C HIS A 184 2.92 11.33 -14.61
N PRO A 185 3.32 12.25 -13.71
CA PRO A 185 4.74 12.60 -13.51
C PRO A 185 5.55 11.46 -12.87
N ASN A 186 4.85 10.55 -12.21
CA ASN A 186 5.43 9.44 -11.47
C ASN A 186 5.29 8.09 -12.18
N SER A 187 4.58 8.02 -13.31
CA SER A 187 4.44 6.76 -14.06
C SER A 187 5.78 6.36 -14.67
N LEU A 188 6.07 5.06 -14.66
CA LEU A 188 7.28 4.48 -15.21
C LEU A 188 6.92 3.68 -16.46
N SER A 189 7.75 3.75 -17.48
CA SER A 189 7.74 2.77 -18.56
C SER A 189 8.09 1.38 -18.00
N LYS A 190 7.81 0.32 -18.78
CA LYS A 190 8.18 -1.04 -18.40
C LYS A 190 9.68 -1.15 -18.09
N ASP A 191 10.53 -0.61 -18.95
CA ASP A 191 11.98 -0.73 -18.82
C ASP A 191 12.50 0.08 -17.63
N GLU A 192 12.00 1.30 -17.43
CA GLU A 192 12.31 2.10 -16.24
C GLU A 192 11.87 1.40 -14.94
N ALA A 193 10.69 0.77 -14.93
CA ALA A 193 10.21 0.04 -13.76
C ALA A 193 11.08 -1.19 -13.45
N ILE A 194 11.53 -1.92 -14.48
CA ILE A 194 12.46 -3.06 -14.32
C ILE A 194 13.81 -2.57 -13.81
N GLU A 195 14.36 -1.53 -14.43
CA GLU A 195 15.63 -0.93 -14.03
C GLU A 195 15.57 -0.45 -12.58
N PHE A 196 14.49 0.24 -12.20
CA PHE A 196 14.25 0.74 -10.86
C PHE A 196 14.26 -0.36 -9.79
N VAL A 197 13.66 -1.51 -10.09
CA VAL A 197 13.63 -2.65 -9.17
C VAL A 197 15.00 -3.32 -9.08
N LEU A 198 15.70 -3.50 -10.19
CA LEU A 198 16.99 -4.21 -10.21
C LEU A 198 18.12 -3.35 -9.63
N HIS A 199 18.17 -2.07 -10.01
CA HIS A 199 19.21 -1.11 -9.63
C HIS A 199 18.68 -0.12 -8.61
N THR A 200 18.27 -0.63 -7.45
CA THR A 200 17.96 0.24 -6.31
C THR A 200 19.25 0.91 -5.83
N PRO A 201 19.35 2.26 -5.79
CA PRO A 201 20.56 2.94 -5.37
C PRO A 201 20.86 2.66 -3.90
N GLU A 202 22.15 2.53 -3.57
CA GLU A 202 22.62 2.12 -2.24
C GLU A 202 22.09 3.00 -1.10
N SER A 203 22.02 2.43 0.10
CA SER A 203 21.54 3.11 1.31
C SER A 203 22.28 4.44 1.54
N GLY A 204 21.54 5.56 1.53
CA GLY A 204 22.07 6.91 1.71
C GLY A 204 21.92 7.83 0.50
N GLU A 205 21.79 7.28 -0.70
CA GLU A 205 21.55 8.08 -1.91
C GLU A 205 20.06 8.37 -2.11
N PRO A 206 19.68 9.60 -2.49
CA PRO A 206 18.29 9.93 -2.79
C PRO A 206 17.83 9.17 -4.03
N VAL A 207 16.75 8.39 -3.90
CA VAL A 207 16.07 7.79 -5.04
C VAL A 207 15.31 8.90 -5.77
N ARG A 208 15.70 9.17 -7.01
CA ARG A 208 14.97 10.08 -7.89
C ARG A 208 14.15 9.25 -8.88
N ALA A 209 12.99 9.78 -9.25
CA ALA A 209 12.31 9.30 -10.45
C ALA A 209 13.25 9.48 -11.65
N PRO A 210 13.17 8.62 -12.68
CA PRO A 210 13.95 8.80 -13.90
C PRO A 210 13.74 10.21 -14.48
N GLU A 211 14.84 10.87 -14.84
CA GLU A 211 14.78 12.23 -15.41
C GLU A 211 14.11 12.15 -16.79
N ARG A 212 12.85 12.59 -16.88
CA ARG A 212 12.20 12.76 -18.18
C ARG A 212 12.85 13.93 -18.93
N PRO A 213 13.00 13.85 -20.26
CA PRO A 213 13.56 14.95 -21.03
C PRO A 213 12.75 16.21 -20.75
N LYS A 214 13.41 17.22 -20.17
CA LYS A 214 12.86 18.58 -20.11
C LYS A 214 12.56 18.97 -21.55
N SER A 215 11.30 19.28 -21.83
CA SER A 215 10.82 19.69 -23.14
C SER A 215 11.90 20.48 -23.87
N ILE A 216 12.32 20.00 -25.04
CA ILE A 216 13.14 20.78 -25.97
C ILE A 216 12.37 22.09 -26.15
N ARG A 217 12.98 23.20 -25.70
CA ARG A 217 12.50 24.52 -26.12
C ARG A 217 12.62 24.48 -27.64
N VAL A 218 11.48 24.46 -28.30
CA VAL A 218 11.43 24.83 -29.71
C VAL A 218 11.78 26.31 -29.66
N ASP A 219 13.03 26.62 -29.94
CA ASP A 219 13.43 27.98 -30.27
C ASP A 219 12.61 28.30 -31.53
N GLU A 220 11.60 29.14 -31.37
CA GLU A 220 10.84 29.70 -32.48
C GLU A 220 11.75 30.71 -33.18
N ASP A 221 12.23 30.34 -34.36
CA ASP A 221 12.79 31.26 -35.37
C ASP A 221 11.66 32.03 -36.08
#